data_AF-A0A0C4Y6E0-F1
#
_entry.id   AF-A0A0C4Y6E0-F1
#
_cell.length_a   1.000
_cell.length_b   1.000
_cell.length_c   1.000
_cell.angle_alpha   90.00
_cell.angle_beta   90.00
_cell.angle_gamma   90.00
#
_symmetry.space_group_name_H-M   'P 1'
#
loop_
_entity.id
_entity.type
_entity.pdbx_description
1 polymer ?
#
loop_
_entity_poly.entity_id
_entity_poly.type
_entity_poly.pdbx_seq_one_letter_code
_entity_poly.pdbx_strand_id
1 'polypeptide(L)'
;MVADPLKRFGLHLAELRKQRGWSQEKLALESGMARSYLSGIERGVRNVSLINICALAGTLGVDASEMLNFSEADSGGRGGALVLEQRCAEFNITPAQRVTVRHMALMTDAEQDVIASVARTIAVRAVQA
;
A
#
# COMPACT_ATOMS: atom_id res chain seq x y z
N MET A 1 11.60 23.84 3.78
CA MET A 1 12.41 22.76 4.39
C MET A 1 11.87 21.45 3.87
N VAL A 2 12.70 20.63 3.23
CA VAL A 2 12.31 19.30 2.72
C VAL A 2 11.92 18.43 3.92
N ALA A 3 10.75 17.77 3.86
CA ALA A 3 10.25 16.97 4.96
C ALA A 3 11.18 15.78 5.27
N ASP A 4 11.39 15.50 6.55
CA ASP A 4 12.29 14.44 7.05
C ASP A 4 11.90 13.05 6.47
N PRO A 5 12.75 12.45 5.61
CA PRO A 5 12.42 11.20 4.94
C PRO A 5 12.27 10.03 5.92
N LEU A 6 12.96 10.06 7.07
CA LEU A 6 12.87 9.00 8.07
C LEU A 6 11.48 8.98 8.72
N LYS A 7 10.93 10.15 9.03
CA LYS A 7 9.58 10.26 9.60
C LYS A 7 8.53 9.79 8.61
N ARG A 8 8.67 10.15 7.34
CA ARG A 8 7.71 9.77 6.30
C ARG A 8 7.71 8.27 6.02
N PHE A 9 8.90 7.68 5.89
CA PHE A 9 9.04 6.23 5.81
C PHE A 9 8.44 5.55 7.04
N GLY A 10 8.75 6.05 8.24
CA GLY A 10 8.24 5.50 9.49
C GLY A 10 6.71 5.53 9.61
N LEU A 11 6.07 6.62 9.19
CA LEU A 11 4.62 6.74 9.13
C LEU A 11 4.00 5.77 8.11
N HIS A 12 4.61 5.65 6.93
CA HIS A 12 4.16 4.73 5.89
C HIS A 12 4.26 3.26 6.33
N LEU A 13 5.37 2.88 6.97
CA LEU A 13 5.52 1.55 7.57
C LEU A 13 4.44 1.26 8.61
N ALA A 14 4.16 2.24 9.48
CA ALA A 14 3.13 2.09 10.51
C ALA A 14 1.73 1.92 9.87
N GLU A 15 1.47 2.58 8.75
CA GLU A 15 0.22 2.45 7.99
C GLU A 15 0.07 1.06 7.37
N LEU A 16 1.07 0.59 6.62
CA LEU A 16 1.08 -0.77 6.06
C LEU A 16 0.89 -1.85 7.15
N ARG A 17 1.52 -1.67 8.31
CA ARG A 17 1.33 -2.56 9.47
C ARG A 17 -0.11 -2.53 10.00
N LYS A 18 -0.70 -1.35 10.14
CA LYS A 18 -2.08 -1.18 10.64
C LYS A 18 -3.12 -1.74 9.66
N GLN A 19 -2.89 -1.65 8.36
CA GLN A 19 -3.76 -2.25 7.34
C GLN A 19 -3.87 -3.78 7.49
N ARG A 20 -2.85 -4.42 8.07
CA ARG A 20 -2.89 -5.84 8.45
C ARG A 20 -3.49 -6.12 9.83
N GLY A 21 -3.85 -5.09 10.58
CA GLY A 21 -4.32 -5.20 11.96
C GLY A 21 -3.23 -5.67 12.94
N TRP A 22 -1.96 -5.43 12.63
CA TRP A 22 -0.84 -5.94 13.45
C TRP A 22 -0.33 -4.90 14.44
N SER A 23 0.03 -5.36 15.65
CA SER A 23 0.78 -4.57 16.61
C SER A 23 2.27 -4.46 16.22
N GLN A 24 2.99 -3.52 16.82
CA GLN A 24 4.45 -3.45 16.66
C GLN A 24 5.12 -4.73 17.17
N GLU A 25 4.69 -5.29 18.31
CA GLU A 25 5.15 -6.61 18.77
C GLU A 25 5.01 -7.68 17.68
N LYS A 26 3.84 -7.74 17.03
CA LYS A 26 3.57 -8.76 16.02
C LYS A 26 4.47 -8.59 14.80
N LEU A 27 4.57 -7.38 14.23
CA LEU A 27 5.45 -7.18 13.07
C LEU A 27 6.92 -7.44 13.43
N ALA A 28 7.37 -7.04 14.62
CA ALA A 28 8.72 -7.31 15.08
C ALA A 28 9.01 -8.82 15.15
N LEU A 29 8.09 -9.59 15.73
CA LEU A 29 8.18 -11.05 15.79
C LEU A 29 8.25 -11.68 14.39
N GLU A 30 7.30 -11.34 13.51
CA GLU A 30 7.19 -11.92 12.16
C GLU A 30 8.34 -11.52 11.22
N SER A 31 8.99 -10.37 11.47
CA SER A 31 10.14 -9.90 10.69
C SER A 31 11.49 -10.31 11.29
N GLY A 32 11.49 -10.98 12.44
CA GLY A 32 12.73 -11.32 13.17
C GLY A 32 13.49 -10.08 13.68
N MET A 33 12.81 -8.95 13.86
CA MET A 33 13.41 -7.68 14.30
C MET A 33 13.13 -7.40 15.78
N ALA A 34 14.01 -6.67 16.44
CA ALA A 34 13.74 -6.17 17.78
C ALA A 34 12.60 -5.14 17.75
N ARG A 35 11.61 -5.29 18.63
CA ARG A 35 10.48 -4.35 18.77
C ARG A 35 10.94 -2.89 18.96
N SER A 36 12.00 -2.66 19.74
CA SER A 36 12.57 -1.33 19.97
C SER A 36 13.18 -0.71 18.70
N TYR A 37 13.78 -1.55 17.85
CA TYR A 37 14.29 -1.14 16.54
C TYR A 37 13.13 -0.75 15.62
N LEU A 38 12.10 -1.60 15.51
CA LEU A 38 10.89 -1.29 14.73
C LEU A 38 10.20 0.01 15.20
N SER A 39 10.04 0.19 16.50
CA SER A 39 9.51 1.43 17.09
C SER A 39 10.40 2.65 16.78
N GLY A 40 11.72 2.47 16.71
CA GLY A 40 12.66 3.51 16.29
C GLY A 40 12.49 3.91 14.82
N ILE A 41 12.23 2.94 13.95
CA ILE A 41 11.97 3.17 12.52
C ILE A 41 10.65 3.93 12.35
N GLU A 42 9.56 3.45 12.96
CA GLU A 42 8.23 4.08 12.80
C GLU A 42 8.19 5.53 13.30
N ARG A 43 9.03 5.89 14.28
CA ARG A 43 9.17 7.27 14.77
C ARG A 43 10.13 8.14 13.96
N GLY A 44 10.81 7.57 12.97
CA GLY A 44 11.81 8.27 12.16
C GLY A 44 13.12 8.57 12.90
N VAL A 45 13.42 7.88 14.00
CA VAL A 45 14.67 8.08 14.78
C VAL A 45 15.75 7.05 14.44
N ARG A 46 15.46 6.11 13.54
CA ARG A 46 16.39 5.11 13.03
C ARG A 46 16.36 5.12 11.50
N ASN A 47 17.55 5.15 10.90
CA ASN A 47 17.71 4.84 9.49
C ASN A 47 17.71 3.32 9.31
N VAL A 48 16.79 2.82 8.49
CA VAL A 48 16.64 1.38 8.20
C VAL A 48 17.53 1.02 7.01
N SER A 49 18.21 -0.13 7.08
CA SER A 49 19.01 -0.61 5.96
C SER A 49 18.12 -1.21 4.86
N LEU A 50 18.61 -1.24 3.63
CA LEU A 50 17.90 -1.84 2.49
C LEU A 50 17.50 -3.30 2.75
N ILE A 51 18.37 -4.10 3.37
CA ILE A 51 18.07 -5.49 3.74
C ILE A 51 16.84 -5.58 4.64
N ASN A 52 16.75 -4.69 5.63
CA ASN A 52 15.63 -4.65 6.56
C ASN A 52 14.34 -4.13 5.88
N ILE A 53 14.44 -3.22 4.91
CA ILE A 53 13.29 -2.80 4.10
C ILE A 53 12.73 -4.00 3.33
N CYS A 54 13.58 -4.78 2.64
CA CYS A 54 13.15 -5.97 1.91
C CYS A 54 12.55 -7.05 2.83
N ALA A 55 13.15 -7.26 4.01
CA ALA A 55 12.60 -8.17 5.01
C ALA A 55 11.20 -7.74 5.47
N LEU A 56 11.04 -6.46 5.84
CA LEU A 56 9.74 -5.92 6.21
C LEU A 56 8.72 -6.02 5.08
N ALA A 57 9.12 -5.76 3.83
CA ALA A 57 8.25 -5.90 2.65
C ALA A 57 7.74 -7.33 2.51
N GLY A 58 8.65 -8.33 2.58
CA GLY A 58 8.30 -9.74 2.54
C GLY A 58 7.38 -10.15 3.69
N THR A 59 7.69 -9.73 4.91
CA THR A 59 6.84 -9.97 6.09
C THR A 59 5.46 -9.33 5.94
N LEU A 60 5.39 -8.11 5.39
CA LEU A 60 4.16 -7.37 5.10
C LEU A 60 3.54 -7.76 3.75
N GLY A 61 4.05 -8.78 3.06
CA GLY A 61 3.56 -9.29 1.77
C GLY A 61 3.24 -8.19 0.75
N VAL A 62 4.10 -7.18 0.69
CA VAL A 62 4.08 -6.11 -0.31
C VAL A 62 5.41 -6.09 -1.04
N ASP A 63 5.46 -5.47 -2.21
CA ASP A 63 6.72 -5.25 -2.92
C ASP A 63 7.62 -4.25 -2.18
N ALA A 64 8.93 -4.41 -2.31
CA ALA A 64 9.90 -3.50 -1.70
C ALA A 64 9.75 -2.05 -2.24
N SER A 65 9.24 -1.87 -3.46
CA SER A 65 8.91 -0.57 -4.03
C SER A 65 7.77 0.13 -3.27
N GLU A 66 6.77 -0.62 -2.79
CA GLU A 66 5.67 -0.06 -2.00
C GLU A 66 6.19 0.52 -0.69
N MET A 67 7.22 -0.09 -0.08
CA MET A 67 7.86 0.47 1.12
C MET A 67 8.47 1.85 0.87
N LEU A 68 8.84 2.17 -0.39
CA LEU A 68 9.42 3.45 -0.79
C LEU A 68 8.39 4.45 -1.34
N ASN A 69 7.12 4.06 -1.40
CA ASN A 69 6.03 4.87 -1.93
C ASN A 69 5.46 5.86 -0.88
N PHE A 70 6.35 6.65 -0.28
CA PHE A 70 6.03 7.65 0.75
C PHE A 70 6.35 9.09 0.28
N SER A 71 6.42 9.30 -1.04
CA SER A 71 6.75 10.60 -1.66
C SER A 71 5.64 11.66 -1.46
N GLU A 72 5.95 12.95 -1.68
CA GLU A 72 5.29 14.16 -1.16
C GLU A 72 3.75 14.17 -1.26
N ALA A 73 3.05 13.67 -0.24
CA ALA A 73 1.60 13.77 -0.14
C ALA A 73 1.10 15.05 0.56
N ASP A 74 1.98 15.99 0.90
CA ASP A 74 1.63 17.22 1.63
C ASP A 74 2.30 18.47 1.05
N SER A 75 1.83 18.86 -0.13
CA SER A 75 1.70 20.27 -0.49
C SER A 75 0.49 20.45 -1.41
N GLY A 76 -0.71 20.34 -0.86
CA GLY A 76 -1.92 20.89 -1.49
C GLY A 76 -2.72 19.99 -2.44
N GLY A 77 -2.83 18.68 -2.15
CA GLY A 77 -3.65 17.78 -2.96
C GLY A 77 -4.23 16.60 -2.19
N ARG A 78 -5.32 16.82 -1.45
CA ARG A 78 -6.27 15.74 -1.17
C ARG A 78 -6.81 15.26 -2.54
N GLY A 79 -6.21 14.24 -3.16
CA GLY A 79 -6.65 13.85 -4.51
C GLY A 79 -6.24 12.48 -5.07
N GLY A 80 -5.17 11.84 -4.59
CA GLY A 80 -4.72 10.56 -5.18
C GLY A 80 -5.16 9.33 -4.38
N ALA A 81 -4.53 9.11 -3.23
CA ALA A 81 -4.74 7.92 -2.41
C ALA A 81 -6.11 7.90 -1.71
N LEU A 82 -6.58 9.04 -1.18
CA LEU A 82 -7.90 9.17 -0.57
C LEU A 82 -9.03 9.00 -1.58
N VAL A 83 -8.85 9.39 -2.85
CA VAL A 83 -9.85 9.20 -3.90
C VAL A 83 -9.96 7.72 -4.27
N LEU A 84 -8.84 7.00 -4.37
CA LEU A 84 -8.85 5.56 -4.59
C LEU A 84 -9.42 4.81 -3.40
N GLU A 85 -9.09 5.17 -2.16
CA GLU A 85 -9.64 4.51 -0.97
C GLU A 85 -11.13 4.80 -0.77
N GLN A 86 -11.59 6.04 -0.96
CA GLN A 86 -13.01 6.38 -0.90
C GLN A 86 -13.81 5.69 -2.01
N ARG A 87 -13.26 5.60 -3.23
CA ARG A 87 -13.92 4.89 -4.35
C ARG A 87 -13.85 3.37 -4.20
N CYS A 88 -12.77 2.80 -3.65
CA CYS A 88 -12.70 1.36 -3.39
C CYS A 88 -13.74 0.92 -2.35
N ALA A 89 -14.01 1.75 -1.34
CA ALA A 89 -15.06 1.51 -0.35
C ALA A 89 -16.47 1.56 -0.99
N GLU A 90 -16.70 2.48 -1.93
CA GLU A 90 -17.95 2.60 -2.68
C GLU A 90 -18.31 1.32 -3.47
N PHE A 91 -17.31 0.62 -4.00
CA PHE A 91 -17.49 -0.59 -4.80
C PHE A 91 -17.25 -1.91 -4.04
N ASN A 92 -17.22 -1.90 -2.71
CA ASN A 92 -16.94 -3.09 -1.86
C ASN A 92 -15.65 -3.84 -2.27
N ILE A 93 -14.63 -3.10 -2.72
CA ILE A 93 -13.37 -3.68 -3.20
C ILE A 93 -12.57 -4.20 -2.00
N THR A 94 -12.31 -5.51 -1.98
CA THR A 94 -11.52 -6.15 -0.91
C THR A 94 -10.06 -5.67 -0.92
N PRO A 95 -9.33 -5.80 0.20
CA PRO A 95 -7.89 -5.47 0.25
C PRO A 95 -7.06 -6.13 -0.85
N ALA A 96 -7.39 -7.37 -1.23
CA ALA A 96 -6.73 -8.07 -2.32
C ALA A 96 -7.03 -7.44 -3.71
N GLN A 97 -8.28 -7.02 -3.93
CA GLN A 97 -8.69 -6.37 -5.19
C GLN A 97 -8.15 -4.94 -5.31
N ARG A 98 -7.84 -4.25 -4.20
CA ARG A 98 -7.23 -2.91 -4.21
C ARG A 98 -5.88 -2.86 -4.93
N VAL A 99 -5.09 -3.93 -4.82
CA VAL A 99 -3.81 -4.05 -5.53
C VAL A 99 -4.06 -4.04 -7.04
N THR A 100 -5.04 -4.81 -7.50
CA THR A 100 -5.45 -4.84 -8.91
C THR A 100 -5.90 -3.45 -9.40
N VAL A 101 -6.72 -2.74 -8.63
CA VAL A 101 -7.18 -1.38 -8.99
C VAL A 101 -6.02 -0.39 -9.10
N ARG A 102 -5.01 -0.49 -8.22
CA ARG A 102 -3.80 0.35 -8.32
C ARG A 102 -3.01 0.06 -9.59
N HIS A 103 -2.87 -1.20 -9.98
CA HIS A 103 -2.21 -1.55 -11.24
C HIS A 103 -3.01 -1.08 -12.45
N MET A 104 -4.34 -1.18 -12.42
CA MET A 104 -5.21 -0.68 -13.48
C MET A 104 -5.07 0.84 -13.71
N ALA A 105 -4.84 1.61 -12.64
CA ALA A 105 -4.59 3.05 -12.72
C ALA A 105 -3.26 3.41 -13.43
N LEU A 106 -2.36 2.44 -13.62
CA LEU A 106 -1.08 2.60 -14.33
C LEU A 106 -1.13 2.06 -15.76
N MET A 107 -2.27 1.49 -16.19
CA MET A 107 -2.43 0.92 -17.53
C MET A 107 -2.74 2.00 -18.57
N THR A 108 -2.39 1.72 -19.82
CA THR A 108 -2.78 2.53 -20.97
C THR A 108 -4.28 2.40 -21.26
N ASP A 109 -4.85 3.40 -21.95
CA ASP A 109 -6.28 3.39 -22.31
C ASP A 109 -6.68 2.13 -23.09
N ALA A 110 -5.81 1.64 -23.99
CA ALA A 110 -6.03 0.43 -24.77
C ALA A 110 -6.14 -0.83 -23.90
N GLU A 111 -5.32 -0.93 -22.85
CA GLU A 111 -5.37 -2.05 -21.91
C GLU A 111 -6.61 -2.00 -21.02
N GLN A 112 -7.02 -0.80 -20.60
CA GLN A 112 -8.25 -0.60 -19.82
C GLN A 112 -9.50 -0.99 -20.64
N ASP A 113 -9.52 -0.69 -21.94
CA ASP A 113 -10.62 -1.05 -22.84
C ASP A 113 -10.82 -2.56 -22.97
N VAL A 114 -9.72 -3.33 -23.04
CA VAL A 114 -9.76 -4.80 -23.09
C VAL A 114 -10.38 -5.34 -21.80
N ILE A 115 -9.97 -4.83 -20.64
CA ILE A 115 -10.52 -5.24 -19.34
C ILE A 115 -12.02 -4.90 -19.26
N ALA A 116 -12.42 -3.71 -19.70
CA ALA A 116 -13.82 -3.29 -19.72
C ALA A 116 -14.66 -4.21 -20.61
N SER A 117 -14.12 -4.68 -21.74
CA SER A 117 -14.78 -5.65 -22.61
C SER A 117 -15.02 -6.99 -21.91
N VAL A 118 -14.01 -7.52 -21.21
CA VAL A 118 -14.13 -8.76 -20.43
C VAL A 118 -15.16 -8.60 -19.31
N ALA A 119 -15.10 -7.50 -18.55
CA ALA A 119 -16.04 -7.22 -17.47
C ALA A 119 -17.49 -7.17 -17.95
N ARG A 120 -17.77 -6.47 -19.07
CA ARG A 120 -19.10 -6.45 -19.71
C ARG A 120 -19.56 -7.86 -20.11
N THR A 121 -18.66 -8.67 -20.67
CA THR A 121 -18.97 -10.03 -21.10
C THR A 121 -19.36 -10.93 -19.92
N ILE A 122 -18.63 -10.82 -18.80
CA ILE A 122 -18.93 -11.57 -17.58
C ILE A 122 -20.27 -11.10 -16.98
N ALA A 123 -20.52 -9.80 -16.93
CA ALA A 123 -21.76 -9.25 -16.38
C ALA A 123 -23.00 -9.72 -17.14
N VAL A 124 -22.95 -9.77 -18.47
CA VAL A 124 -24.07 -10.26 -19.30
C VAL A 124 -24.38 -11.73 -19.01
N ARG A 125 -23.35 -12.57 -18.81
CA ARG A 125 -23.54 -13.99 -18.46
C ARG A 125 -24.09 -14.20 -17.06
N ALA A 126 -23.73 -13.34 -16.11
CA ALA A 126 -24.21 -13.42 -14.73
C ALA A 126 -25.69 -13.05 -14.57
N VAL A 127 -26.26 -12.29 -15.51
CA VAL A 127 -27.69 -11.90 -15.51
C VAL A 127 -28.59 -12.95 -16.19
N GLN A 128 -28.00 -13.85 -16.98
CA GLN A 128 -28.71 -14.90 -17.73
C GLN A 128 -28.73 -16.27 -17.03
N ALA A 129 -28.14 -16.37 -15.84
CA ALA A 129 -28.06 -17.58 -15.01
C ALA A 129 -28.86 -17.39 -13.72
#